data_AF-A0A518EWL4-F1
#
_entry.id   AF-A0A518EWL4-F1
#
_cell.length_a   1.000
_cell.length_b   1.000
_cell.length_c   1.000
_cell.angle_alpha   90.00
_cell.angle_beta   90.00
_cell.angle_gamma   90.00
#
_symmetry.space_group_name_H-M   'P 1'
#
loop_
_entity.id
_entity.type
_entity.pdbx_description
1 polymer ?
#
loop_
_entity_poly.entity_id
_entity_poly.type
_entity_poly.pdbx_seq_one_letter_code
_entity_poly.pdbx_strand_id
1 'polypeptide(L)'
;MLLEIMITLSIFAGLLTMFALSLDTAEDDRGFQEHLDLVREDAQKVLLEVREVLSQTQVVSGFPIVFPGNTIGAAFPALVHGPANVNPPTPQCQELAFLTPSDADGDGWPDTNAGGSIAWSGNPAAVTCVGNADGTNRVRLVAANGAARVLSRRIRSIVIDDSASTGFTIPLSALRITVYYDRDPERPNLPAESLQTTLLLSRDDLLP
;
A
#
# COMPACT_ATOMS: atom_id res chain seq x y z
N MET A 1 30.16 4.53 59.70
CA MET A 1 28.79 5.07 59.55
C MET A 1 28.66 6.09 58.42
N LEU A 2 29.28 7.28 58.49
CA LEU A 2 29.10 8.32 57.46
C LEU A 2 29.47 7.87 56.03
N LEU A 3 30.60 7.16 55.88
CA LEU A 3 31.05 6.61 54.60
C LEU A 3 30.05 5.61 53.98
N GLU A 4 29.45 4.77 54.83
CA GLU A 4 28.54 3.70 54.42
C GLU A 4 27.19 4.25 53.95
N ILE A 5 26.73 5.32 54.60
CA ILE A 5 25.54 6.08 54.20
C ILE A 5 25.78 6.78 52.85
N MET A 6 26.97 7.34 52.62
CA MET A 6 27.28 7.99 51.34
C MET A 6 27.33 6.98 50.17
N ILE A 7 27.96 5.82 50.38
CA ILE A 7 28.05 4.78 49.34
C ILE A 7 26.65 4.27 48.97
N THR A 8 25.80 4.00 49.96
CA THR A 8 24.43 3.53 49.72
C THR A 8 23.58 4.58 49.00
N LEU A 9 23.71 5.86 49.34
CA LEU A 9 23.02 6.94 48.63
C LEU A 9 23.44 7.05 47.16
N SER A 10 24.74 6.93 46.86
CA SER A 10 25.25 7.01 45.49
C SER A 10 24.78 5.84 44.62
N ILE A 11 24.79 4.63 45.16
CA ILE A 11 24.29 3.44 44.45
C ILE A 11 22.78 3.59 44.20
N PHE A 12 22.02 4.04 45.20
CA PHE A 12 20.57 4.21 45.07
C PHE A 12 20.23 5.27 44.02
N ALA A 13 20.94 6.40 44.01
CA ALA A 13 20.77 7.43 42.99
C ALA A 13 21.07 6.90 41.58
N GLY A 14 22.17 6.15 41.41
CA GLY A 14 22.53 5.55 40.12
C GLY A 14 21.49 4.53 39.62
N LEU A 15 20.96 3.70 40.50
CA LEU A 15 19.89 2.76 40.17
C LEU A 15 18.60 3.49 39.77
N LEU A 16 18.26 4.59 40.44
CA LEU A 16 17.07 5.37 40.14
C LEU A 16 17.18 6.06 38.77
N THR A 17 18.37 6.56 38.41
CA THR A 17 18.63 7.11 37.07
C THR A 17 18.57 6.03 35.99
N MET A 18 19.15 4.85 36.21
CA MET A 18 19.04 3.74 35.25
C MET A 18 17.59 3.26 35.08
N PHE A 19 16.82 3.22 36.17
CA PHE A 19 15.41 2.85 36.12
C PHE A 19 14.57 3.87 35.35
N ALA A 20 14.79 5.18 35.56
CA ALA A 20 14.13 6.23 34.80
C ALA A 20 14.46 6.15 33.30
N LEU A 21 15.74 5.97 32.94
CA LEU A 21 16.16 5.78 31.55
C LEU A 21 15.54 4.53 30.91
N SER A 22 15.39 3.44 31.68
CA SER A 22 14.74 2.22 31.23
C SER A 22 13.23 2.39 31.00
N LEU A 23 12.56 3.25 31.77
CA LEU A 23 11.14 3.56 31.59
C LEU A 23 10.91 4.40 30.33
N ASP A 24 11.72 5.45 30.12
CA ASP A 24 11.65 6.29 28.92
C ASP A 24 11.86 5.46 27.65
N THR A 25 12.83 4.53 27.67
CA THR A 25 13.09 3.64 26.52
C THR A 25 11.91 2.69 26.27
N ALA A 26 11.28 2.17 27.31
CA ALA A 26 10.16 1.25 27.18
C ALA A 26 8.86 1.94 26.72
N GLU A 27 8.65 3.20 27.09
CA GLU A 27 7.51 4.00 26.62
C GLU A 27 7.67 4.36 25.13
N ASP A 28 8.89 4.71 24.73
CA ASP A 28 9.26 4.99 23.33
C ASP A 28 9.11 3.75 22.43
N ASP A 29 9.39 2.54 22.95
CA ASP A 29 9.18 1.28 22.24
C ASP A 29 7.69 0.92 22.08
N ARG A 30 6.84 1.23 23.07
CA ARG A 30 5.39 0.96 23.01
C ARG A 30 4.68 1.84 22.00
N GLY A 31 4.92 3.16 22.03
CA GLY A 31 4.32 4.08 21.06
C GLY A 31 4.72 3.75 19.63
N PHE A 32 5.94 3.23 19.45
CA PHE A 32 6.43 2.75 18.15
C PHE A 32 5.73 1.48 17.67
N GLN A 33 5.55 0.48 18.54
CA GLN A 33 4.80 -0.73 18.18
C GLN A 33 3.36 -0.39 17.78
N GLU A 34 2.70 0.50 18.52
CA GLU A 34 1.35 0.96 18.18
C GLU A 34 1.31 1.67 16.83
N HIS A 35 2.29 2.53 16.53
CA HIS A 35 2.39 3.18 15.23
C HIS A 35 2.58 2.16 14.08
N LEU A 36 3.48 1.19 14.26
CA LEU A 36 3.70 0.14 13.27
C LEU A 36 2.45 -0.71 13.03
N ASP A 37 1.72 -1.05 14.10
CA ASP A 37 0.50 -1.83 13.99
C ASP A 37 -0.58 -1.07 13.22
N LEU A 38 -0.75 0.24 13.48
CA LEU A 38 -1.67 1.09 12.73
C LEU A 38 -1.31 1.22 11.24
N VAL A 39 -0.01 1.31 10.92
CA VAL A 39 0.45 1.39 9.53
C VAL A 39 0.24 0.06 8.81
N ARG A 40 0.52 -1.06 9.48
CA ARG A 40 0.31 -2.40 8.94
C ARG A 40 -1.17 -2.68 8.71
N GLU A 41 -2.06 -2.27 9.62
CA GLU A 41 -3.51 -2.41 9.47
C GLU A 41 -4.02 -1.63 8.24
N ASP A 42 -3.60 -0.37 8.09
CA ASP A 42 -3.99 0.48 6.95
C ASP A 42 -3.57 -0.16 5.62
N ALA A 43 -2.40 -0.78 5.59
CA ALA A 43 -1.90 -1.44 4.41
C ALA A 43 -2.61 -2.75 4.06
N GLN A 44 -2.91 -3.56 5.07
CA GLN A 44 -3.72 -4.76 4.90
C GLN A 44 -5.08 -4.38 4.35
N LYS A 45 -5.68 -3.29 4.85
CA LYS A 45 -6.92 -2.75 4.32
C LYS A 45 -6.78 -2.34 2.85
N VAL A 46 -5.72 -1.64 2.46
CA VAL A 46 -5.48 -1.30 1.05
C VAL A 46 -5.33 -2.57 0.19
N LEU A 47 -4.55 -3.54 0.64
CA LEU A 47 -4.37 -4.80 -0.08
C LEU A 47 -5.68 -5.58 -0.24
N LEU A 48 -6.54 -5.59 0.79
CA LEU A 48 -7.86 -6.21 0.74
C LEU A 48 -8.81 -5.46 -0.21
N GLU A 49 -8.84 -4.13 -0.17
CA GLU A 49 -9.66 -3.33 -1.09
C GLU A 49 -9.19 -3.50 -2.54
N VAL A 50 -7.88 -3.52 -2.78
CA VAL A 50 -7.31 -3.79 -4.11
C VAL A 50 -7.64 -5.20 -4.56
N ARG A 51 -7.54 -6.21 -3.67
CA ARG A 51 -7.97 -7.59 -3.96
C ARG A 51 -9.43 -7.65 -4.34
N GLU A 52 -10.31 -7.04 -3.55
CA GLU A 52 -11.75 -7.04 -3.80
C GLU A 52 -12.06 -6.47 -5.18
N VAL A 53 -11.50 -5.30 -5.49
CA VAL A 53 -11.70 -4.66 -6.80
C VAL A 53 -11.14 -5.55 -7.91
N LEU A 54 -9.92 -6.06 -7.78
CA LEU A 54 -9.30 -6.91 -8.80
C LEU A 54 -9.99 -8.26 -8.96
N SER A 55 -10.62 -8.80 -7.91
CA SER A 55 -11.34 -10.08 -7.99
C SER A 55 -12.61 -10.00 -8.85
N GLN A 56 -13.11 -8.78 -9.07
CA GLN A 56 -14.20 -8.52 -10.00
C GLN A 56 -13.67 -8.32 -11.43
N THR A 57 -12.36 -8.25 -11.63
CA THR A 57 -11.73 -8.04 -12.94
C THR A 57 -11.30 -9.37 -13.55
N GLN A 58 -11.36 -9.46 -14.87
CA GLN A 58 -10.79 -10.58 -15.61
C GLN A 58 -9.80 -10.07 -16.65
N VAL A 59 -8.96 -10.98 -17.15
CA VAL A 59 -8.06 -10.69 -18.25
C VAL A 59 -8.85 -10.48 -19.52
N VAL A 60 -9.12 -9.21 -19.85
CA VAL A 60 -9.91 -8.82 -21.02
C VAL A 60 -9.17 -7.73 -21.76
N SER A 61 -9.01 -7.89 -23.08
CA SER A 61 -8.39 -6.89 -23.96
C SER A 61 -7.00 -6.41 -23.50
N GLY A 62 -6.23 -7.28 -22.84
CA GLY A 62 -4.89 -6.96 -22.34
C GLY A 62 -4.84 -6.32 -20.94
N PHE A 63 -5.97 -6.22 -20.22
CA PHE A 63 -6.01 -5.84 -18.81
C PHE A 63 -5.79 -7.04 -17.88
N PRO A 64 -5.36 -6.83 -16.63
CA PRO A 64 -4.84 -5.57 -16.08
C PRO A 64 -3.49 -5.19 -16.72
N ILE A 65 -3.20 -3.88 -16.77
CA ILE A 65 -1.94 -3.33 -17.31
C ILE A 65 -1.18 -2.64 -16.18
N VAL A 66 0.08 -3.01 -16.00
CA VAL A 66 1.00 -2.36 -15.06
C VAL A 66 1.80 -1.28 -15.78
N PHE A 67 1.75 -0.06 -15.28
CA PHE A 67 2.59 1.04 -15.77
C PHE A 67 3.81 1.19 -14.87
N PRO A 68 5.04 1.10 -15.42
CA PRO A 68 6.23 1.42 -14.67
C PRO A 68 6.25 2.93 -14.38
N GLY A 69 6.31 3.29 -13.10
CA GLY A 69 6.35 4.67 -12.65
C GLY A 69 4.98 5.31 -12.41
N ASN A 70 4.99 6.62 -12.21
CA ASN A 70 3.86 7.41 -11.68
C ASN A 70 3.07 8.11 -12.80
N THR A 71 2.90 7.47 -13.96
CA THR A 71 2.16 8.09 -15.06
C THR A 71 1.50 7.05 -15.96
N ILE A 72 0.20 6.85 -15.76
CA ILE A 72 -0.68 6.33 -16.81
C ILE A 72 -0.52 7.21 -18.05
N GLY A 73 -0.05 6.60 -19.14
CA GLY A 73 0.23 7.28 -20.40
C GLY A 73 -1.02 7.87 -21.05
N ALA A 74 -0.82 8.65 -22.12
CA ALA A 74 -1.88 9.31 -22.89
C ALA A 74 -2.97 8.36 -23.46
N ALA A 75 -2.75 7.04 -23.39
CA ALA A 75 -3.74 6.02 -23.75
C ALA A 75 -4.99 6.03 -22.86
N PHE A 76 -4.91 6.56 -21.64
CA PHE A 76 -6.04 6.65 -20.71
C PHE A 76 -6.21 8.09 -20.19
N PRO A 77 -6.69 9.04 -21.02
CA PRO A 77 -6.78 10.45 -20.66
C PRO A 77 -7.59 10.71 -19.37
N ALA A 78 -8.61 9.89 -19.15
CA ALA A 78 -9.50 9.95 -17.99
C ALA A 78 -8.81 9.58 -16.65
N LEU A 79 -7.66 8.92 -16.70
CA LEU A 79 -6.92 8.44 -15.54
C LEU A 79 -5.65 9.26 -15.27
N VAL A 80 -5.39 10.32 -16.05
CA VAL A 80 -4.20 11.16 -15.91
C VAL A 80 -4.22 11.93 -14.59
N HIS A 81 -3.11 11.91 -13.87
CA HIS A 81 -2.91 12.62 -12.61
C HIS A 81 -1.49 13.16 -12.51
N GLY A 82 -1.25 14.04 -11.53
CA GLY A 82 0.08 14.56 -11.24
C GLY A 82 0.99 13.46 -10.67
N PRO A 83 2.31 13.53 -10.90
CA PRO A 83 3.22 12.47 -10.48
C PRO A 83 3.21 12.27 -8.96
N ALA A 84 3.46 11.04 -8.50
CA ALA A 84 3.90 10.80 -7.12
C ALA A 84 5.15 11.63 -6.81
N ASN A 85 5.39 11.90 -5.53
CA ASN A 85 6.40 12.84 -4.99
C ASN A 85 7.60 13.11 -5.94
N VAL A 86 7.95 14.39 -6.15
CA VAL A 86 8.94 14.87 -7.15
C VAL A 86 10.31 14.20 -6.99
N ASN A 87 10.63 13.75 -5.76
CA ASN A 87 11.74 12.85 -5.47
C ASN A 87 11.19 11.46 -5.09
N PRO A 88 10.87 10.60 -6.07
CA PRO A 88 10.19 9.37 -5.75
C PRO A 88 11.11 8.46 -4.93
N PRO A 89 10.62 7.90 -3.83
CA PRO A 89 11.37 6.92 -3.08
C PRO A 89 11.68 5.68 -3.91
N THR A 90 12.78 4.98 -3.61
CA THR A 90 13.02 3.62 -4.13
C THR A 90 12.36 2.60 -3.20
N PRO A 91 11.51 1.69 -3.71
CA PRO A 91 11.11 1.52 -5.12
C PRO A 91 10.05 2.53 -5.58
N GLN A 92 10.11 2.92 -6.86
CA GLN A 92 9.16 3.86 -7.47
C GLN A 92 7.74 3.29 -7.44
N CYS A 93 6.75 4.17 -7.31
CA CYS A 93 5.35 3.78 -7.39
C CYS A 93 5.02 3.27 -8.78
N GLN A 94 4.24 2.20 -8.84
CA GLN A 94 3.66 1.66 -10.07
C GLN A 94 2.14 1.82 -10.03
N GLU A 95 1.55 1.84 -11.22
CA GLU A 95 0.11 2.00 -11.39
C GLU A 95 -0.48 0.77 -12.07
N LEU A 96 -1.68 0.40 -11.65
CA LEU A 96 -2.42 -0.72 -12.21
C LEU A 96 -3.71 -0.20 -12.82
N ALA A 97 -3.81 -0.25 -14.14
CA ALA A 97 -5.08 -0.02 -14.82
C ALA A 97 -5.80 -1.35 -15.04
N PHE A 98 -7.12 -1.36 -14.89
CA PHE A 98 -7.98 -2.52 -15.07
C PHE A 98 -9.39 -2.10 -15.51
N LEU A 99 -10.18 -3.07 -15.97
CA LEU A 99 -11.59 -2.87 -16.32
C LEU A 99 -12.47 -3.50 -15.25
N THR A 100 -13.54 -2.80 -14.88
CA THR A 100 -14.58 -3.36 -14.00
C THR A 100 -15.73 -3.92 -14.84
N PRO A 101 -16.48 -4.88 -14.31
CA PRO A 101 -17.75 -5.27 -14.90
C PRO A 101 -18.68 -4.06 -15.05
N SER A 102 -19.53 -4.10 -16.06
CA SER A 102 -20.67 -3.21 -16.20
C SER A 102 -21.71 -3.57 -15.15
N ASP A 103 -22.33 -2.55 -14.58
CA ASP A 103 -23.48 -2.62 -13.66
C ASP A 103 -24.38 -1.43 -14.04
N ALA A 104 -25.03 -1.55 -15.19
CA ALA A 104 -25.81 -0.49 -15.82
C ALA A 104 -27.18 -0.32 -15.15
N ASP A 105 -27.70 -1.39 -14.53
CA ASP A 105 -28.96 -1.36 -13.78
C ASP A 105 -28.77 -1.06 -12.28
N GLY A 106 -27.54 -1.12 -11.76
CA GLY A 106 -27.17 -0.67 -10.43
C GLY A 106 -27.55 -1.66 -9.34
N ASP A 107 -27.66 -2.95 -9.66
CA ASP A 107 -28.01 -4.00 -8.72
C ASP A 107 -26.79 -4.57 -7.97
N GLY A 108 -25.58 -4.11 -8.33
CA GLY A 108 -24.31 -4.54 -7.75
C GLY A 108 -23.80 -5.87 -8.30
N TRP A 109 -24.44 -6.43 -9.33
CA TRP A 109 -24.00 -7.62 -10.04
C TRP A 109 -23.47 -7.27 -11.44
N PRO A 110 -22.48 -8.03 -11.95
CA PRO A 110 -22.03 -7.90 -13.32
C PRO A 110 -23.16 -8.12 -14.33
N ASP A 111 -23.42 -7.12 -15.16
CA ASP A 111 -24.25 -7.26 -16.36
C ASP A 111 -23.72 -8.38 -17.27
N THR A 112 -24.61 -9.01 -18.02
CA THR A 112 -24.22 -9.94 -19.09
C THR A 112 -24.60 -9.41 -20.47
N ASN A 113 -23.75 -9.67 -21.46
CA ASN A 113 -24.03 -9.36 -22.85
C ASN A 113 -24.98 -10.40 -23.47
N ALA A 114 -25.39 -10.17 -24.73
CA ALA A 114 -26.29 -11.07 -25.46
C ALA A 114 -25.75 -12.52 -25.62
N GLY A 115 -24.45 -12.74 -25.41
CA GLY A 115 -23.81 -14.06 -25.42
C GLY A 115 -23.68 -14.71 -24.04
N GLY A 116 -24.26 -14.12 -22.98
CA GLY A 116 -24.17 -14.63 -21.62
C GLY A 116 -22.79 -14.47 -20.95
N SER A 117 -21.91 -13.66 -21.54
CA SER A 117 -20.61 -13.31 -20.93
C SER A 117 -20.73 -11.99 -20.16
N ILE A 118 -19.87 -11.79 -19.16
CA ILE A 118 -19.78 -10.51 -18.43
C ILE A 118 -19.61 -9.35 -19.41
N ALA A 119 -20.46 -8.33 -19.29
CA ALA A 119 -20.31 -7.06 -19.97
C ALA A 119 -19.32 -6.19 -19.17
N TRP A 120 -18.39 -5.54 -19.84
CA TRP A 120 -17.36 -4.70 -19.21
C TRP A 120 -17.70 -3.23 -19.38
N SER A 121 -17.43 -2.41 -18.37
CA SER A 121 -17.92 -1.03 -18.24
C SER A 121 -17.41 -0.04 -19.30
N GLY A 122 -16.47 -0.44 -20.17
CA GLY A 122 -15.80 0.41 -21.16
C GLY A 122 -14.94 1.54 -20.56
N ASN A 123 -15.00 1.71 -19.24
CA ASN A 123 -14.43 2.79 -18.47
C ASN A 123 -13.35 2.21 -17.56
N PRO A 124 -12.05 2.38 -17.89
CA PRO A 124 -11.00 1.82 -17.07
C PRO A 124 -10.93 2.51 -15.71
N ALA A 125 -10.55 1.74 -14.71
CA ALA A 125 -10.18 2.22 -13.40
C ALA A 125 -8.69 1.96 -13.17
N ALA A 126 -8.11 2.67 -12.22
CA ALA A 126 -6.72 2.45 -11.82
C ALA A 126 -6.51 2.57 -10.33
N VAL A 127 -5.62 1.73 -9.81
CA VAL A 127 -4.94 1.96 -8.54
C VAL A 127 -3.69 2.77 -8.85
N THR A 128 -3.64 3.99 -8.32
CA THR A 128 -2.54 4.94 -8.50
C THR A 128 -2.03 5.46 -7.17
N CYS A 129 -0.82 5.98 -7.20
CA CYS A 129 -0.08 6.57 -6.12
C CYS A 129 0.24 8.02 -6.49
N VAL A 130 -0.38 8.97 -5.78
CA VAL A 130 -0.34 10.39 -6.11
C VAL A 130 0.32 11.17 -4.99
N GLY A 131 1.18 12.12 -5.35
CA GLY A 131 1.84 12.99 -4.39
C GLY A 131 0.85 13.91 -3.67
N ASN A 132 1.17 14.26 -2.44
CA ASN A 132 0.40 15.16 -1.59
C ASN A 132 1.23 16.38 -1.18
N ALA A 133 0.57 17.47 -0.80
CA ALA A 133 1.21 18.74 -0.47
C ALA A 133 2.12 18.68 0.78
N ASP A 134 1.90 17.68 1.64
CA ASP A 134 2.71 17.38 2.82
C ASP A 134 3.95 16.52 2.49
N GLY A 135 4.19 16.21 1.22
CA GLY A 135 5.30 15.37 0.78
C GLY A 135 5.06 13.86 0.94
N THR A 136 3.87 13.45 1.36
CA THR A 136 3.49 12.02 1.41
C THR A 136 2.87 11.55 0.08
N ASN A 137 2.79 10.24 -0.13
CA ASN A 137 2.01 9.66 -1.22
C ASN A 137 0.64 9.20 -0.71
N ARG A 138 -0.37 9.31 -1.59
CA ARG A 138 -1.71 8.78 -1.37
C ARG A 138 -1.99 7.72 -2.40
N VAL A 139 -2.41 6.55 -1.93
CA VAL A 139 -2.95 5.52 -2.82
C VAL A 139 -4.41 5.82 -3.06
N ARG A 140 -4.80 5.83 -4.33
CA ARG A 140 -6.15 6.14 -4.77
C ARG A 140 -6.63 5.09 -5.77
N LEU A 141 -7.91 4.80 -5.68
CA LEU A 141 -8.68 4.17 -6.73
C LEU A 141 -9.31 5.28 -7.57
N VAL A 142 -8.96 5.36 -8.84
CA VAL A 142 -9.46 6.37 -9.77
C VAL A 142 -10.28 5.67 -10.84
N ALA A 143 -11.52 6.11 -11.04
CA ALA A 143 -12.38 5.66 -12.12
C ALA A 143 -12.30 6.62 -13.31
N ALA A 144 -12.64 6.15 -14.52
CA ALA A 144 -12.60 6.97 -15.74
C ALA A 144 -13.52 8.20 -15.70
N ASN A 145 -14.53 8.24 -14.82
CA ASN A 145 -15.37 9.44 -14.64
C ASN A 145 -14.68 10.52 -13.79
N GLY A 146 -13.42 10.33 -13.41
CA GLY A 146 -12.66 11.23 -12.54
C GLY A 146 -12.98 11.08 -11.05
N ALA A 147 -13.90 10.20 -10.68
CA ALA A 147 -14.13 9.87 -9.28
C ALA A 147 -12.88 9.18 -8.72
N ALA A 148 -12.37 9.71 -7.60
CA ALA A 148 -11.21 9.17 -6.93
C ALA A 148 -11.53 8.88 -5.46
N ARG A 149 -11.30 7.64 -5.02
CA ARG A 149 -11.37 7.22 -3.63
C ARG A 149 -9.96 7.07 -3.08
N VAL A 150 -9.65 7.74 -1.98
CA VAL A 150 -8.37 7.54 -1.29
C VAL A 150 -8.43 6.24 -0.51
N LEU A 151 -7.54 5.30 -0.83
CA LEU A 151 -7.40 4.02 -0.12
C LEU A 151 -6.52 4.18 1.13
N SER A 152 -5.41 4.92 1.01
CA SER A 152 -4.52 5.25 2.14
C SER A 152 -3.74 6.54 1.89
N ARG A 153 -3.27 7.15 2.99
CA ARG A 153 -2.38 8.33 3.01
C ARG A 153 -1.00 8.03 3.60
N ARG A 154 -0.73 6.79 4.00
CA ARG A 154 0.49 6.37 4.72
C ARG A 154 1.39 5.46 3.88
N ILE A 155 0.96 5.15 2.67
CA ILE A 155 1.71 4.32 1.74
C ILE A 155 2.69 5.19 0.97
N ARG A 156 3.96 4.78 1.02
CA ARG A 156 5.08 5.38 0.32
C ARG A 156 5.13 4.92 -1.13
N SER A 157 5.02 3.62 -1.37
CA SER A 157 4.96 3.11 -2.74
C SER A 157 4.18 1.80 -2.88
N ILE A 158 3.70 1.54 -4.10
CA ILE A 158 3.12 0.27 -4.52
C ILE A 158 3.99 -0.26 -5.64
N VAL A 159 4.40 -1.52 -5.51
CA VAL A 159 5.09 -2.30 -6.53
C VAL A 159 4.22 -3.48 -6.90
N ILE A 160 4.12 -3.72 -8.19
CA ILE A 160 3.27 -4.74 -8.80
C ILE A 160 4.15 -5.54 -9.72
N ASP A 161 4.32 -6.79 -9.32
CA ASP A 161 5.09 -7.78 -10.03
C ASP A 161 4.14 -8.72 -10.77
N ASP A 162 4.44 -8.95 -12.03
CA ASP A 162 3.81 -10.01 -12.83
C ASP A 162 4.81 -11.16 -13.05
N SER A 163 4.35 -12.22 -13.72
CA SER A 163 5.22 -13.36 -14.02
C SER A 163 6.42 -12.99 -14.89
N ALA A 164 6.28 -12.03 -15.80
CA ALA A 164 7.37 -11.62 -16.69
C ALA A 164 8.41 -10.77 -15.96
N SER A 165 7.99 -9.81 -15.12
CA SER A 165 8.86 -8.90 -14.37
C SER A 165 9.73 -9.63 -13.36
N THR A 166 9.27 -10.79 -12.88
CA THR A 166 9.94 -11.59 -11.86
C THR A 166 10.73 -12.78 -12.40
N GLY A 167 10.89 -12.89 -13.72
CA GLY A 167 11.56 -14.05 -14.34
C GLY A 167 10.81 -15.37 -14.10
N PHE A 168 9.48 -15.32 -14.07
CA PHE A 168 8.56 -16.44 -13.86
C PHE A 168 8.66 -17.10 -12.48
N THR A 169 9.11 -16.36 -11.46
CA THR A 169 9.09 -16.85 -10.07
C THR A 169 7.69 -16.80 -9.45
N ILE A 170 6.78 -15.98 -9.99
CA ILE A 170 5.35 -16.02 -9.67
C ILE A 170 4.54 -16.69 -10.79
N PRO A 171 3.39 -17.34 -10.50
CA PRO A 171 2.57 -17.99 -11.51
C PRO A 171 2.13 -17.06 -12.65
N LEU A 172 2.01 -17.59 -13.88
CA LEU A 172 1.63 -16.83 -15.09
C LEU A 172 0.33 -16.05 -14.93
N SER A 173 -0.57 -16.53 -14.09
CA SER A 173 -1.89 -15.95 -13.84
C SER A 173 -1.96 -15.34 -12.45
N ALA A 174 -0.86 -14.79 -11.95
CA ALA A 174 -0.79 -14.17 -10.64
C ALA A 174 -0.10 -12.79 -10.71
N LEU A 175 -0.51 -11.92 -9.79
CA LEU A 175 0.12 -10.64 -9.51
C LEU A 175 0.61 -10.62 -8.07
N ARG A 176 1.81 -10.12 -7.84
CA ARG A 176 2.32 -9.84 -6.50
C ARG A 176 2.30 -8.34 -6.27
N ILE A 177 1.46 -7.89 -5.35
CA ILE A 177 1.33 -6.48 -4.98
C ILE A 177 2.06 -6.28 -3.66
N THR A 178 3.08 -5.44 -3.66
CA THR A 178 3.83 -5.06 -2.46
C THR A 178 3.60 -3.58 -2.17
N VAL A 179 3.13 -3.31 -0.96
CA VAL A 179 2.92 -1.96 -0.46
C VAL A 179 4.06 -1.64 0.49
N TYR A 180 4.69 -0.48 0.29
CA TYR A 180 5.75 0.07 1.13
C TYR A 180 5.22 1.25 1.94
N TYR A 181 5.61 1.33 3.20
CA TYR A 181 5.23 2.45 4.07
C TYR A 181 6.34 3.48 4.17
N ASP A 182 5.97 4.68 4.59
CA ASP A 182 6.99 5.68 4.90
C ASP A 182 7.74 5.29 6.17
N ARG A 183 9.03 5.64 6.21
CA ARG A 183 9.76 5.60 7.47
C ARG A 183 9.21 6.73 8.33
N ASP A 184 9.00 6.44 9.61
CA ASP A 184 8.82 7.50 10.59
C ASP A 184 10.02 8.47 10.45
N PRO A 185 9.78 9.75 10.09
CA PRO A 185 10.86 10.72 9.92
C PRO A 185 11.63 10.95 11.23
N GLU A 186 11.03 10.67 12.39
CA GLU A 186 11.67 10.74 13.69
C GLU A 186 12.62 9.54 13.94
N ARG A 187 12.51 8.47 13.15
CA ARG A 187 13.29 7.22 13.31
C ARG A 187 13.82 6.67 11.97
N PRO A 188 14.82 7.33 11.34
CA PRO A 188 15.29 6.98 10.00
C PRO A 188 16.02 5.62 9.88
N ASN A 189 16.39 4.99 10.99
CA ASN A 189 17.26 3.80 11.02
C ASN A 189 16.52 2.45 10.97
N LEU A 190 15.21 2.44 10.71
CA LEU A 190 14.44 1.19 10.66
C LEU A 190 14.87 0.27 9.49
N PRO A 191 14.86 -1.06 9.69
CA PRO A 191 15.10 -2.01 8.61
C PRO A 191 14.04 -1.82 7.51
N ALA A 192 14.46 -1.75 6.25
CA ALA A 192 13.53 -1.55 5.12
C ALA A 192 12.50 -2.67 5.00
N GLU A 193 12.85 -3.89 5.42
CA GLU A 193 12.01 -5.09 5.37
C GLU A 193 10.83 -5.05 6.34
N SER A 194 10.92 -4.26 7.41
CA SER A 194 9.84 -4.07 8.39
C SER A 194 8.70 -3.18 7.87
N LEU A 195 8.89 -2.56 6.69
CA LEU A 195 8.01 -1.51 6.18
C LEU A 195 7.34 -1.90 4.87
N GLN A 196 7.03 -3.18 4.71
CA GLN A 196 6.28 -3.66 3.55
C GLN A 196 5.24 -4.72 3.92
N THR A 197 4.20 -4.82 3.10
CA THR A 197 3.29 -5.98 3.10
C THR A 197 3.00 -6.38 1.67
N THR A 198 3.01 -7.69 1.46
CA THR A 198 2.88 -8.28 0.13
C THR A 198 1.63 -9.16 0.09
N LEU A 199 0.86 -9.01 -0.98
CA LEU A 199 -0.24 -9.90 -1.33
C LEU A 199 0.07 -10.57 -2.66
N LEU A 200 -0.02 -11.90 -2.69
CA LEU A 200 -0.04 -12.65 -3.93
C LEU A 200 -1.49 -12.90 -4.31
N LEU A 201 -1.90 -12.39 -5.47
CA LEU A 201 -3.21 -12.60 -6.07
C LEU A 201 -3.05 -13.61 -7.19
N SER A 202 -3.61 -14.81 -7.02
CA SER A 202 -3.69 -15.78 -8.11
C SER A 202 -5.00 -15.63 -8.87
N ARG A 203 -5.07 -16.14 -10.10
CA ARG A 203 -6.32 -16.17 -10.87
C ARG A 203 -7.46 -16.86 -10.12
N ASP A 204 -7.17 -17.88 -9.32
CA ASP A 204 -8.18 -18.57 -8.54
C ASP A 204 -8.73 -17.69 -7.41
N ASP A 205 -7.97 -16.67 -6.97
CA ASP A 205 -8.44 -15.61 -6.07
C ASP A 205 -9.23 -14.50 -6.79
N LEU A 206 -9.20 -14.49 -8.13
CA LEU A 206 -9.82 -13.47 -8.98
C LEU A 206 -11.06 -14.00 -9.73
N LEU A 207 -11.49 -15.22 -9.43
CA LEU A 207 -12.71 -15.81 -9.98
C LEU A 207 -13.73 -15.95 -8.83
N PRO A 208 -14.94 -15.37 -8.96
CA PRO A 208 -16.03 -15.62 -8.02
C PRO A 208 -16.55 -17.07 -8.10
#